data_AF-A0A6V7HWY3-F1
#
_entry.id   AF-A0A6V7HWY3-F1
#
_cell.length_a   1.000
_cell.length_b   1.000
_cell.length_c   1.000
_cell.angle_alpha   90.00
_cell.angle_beta   90.00
_cell.angle_gamma   90.00
#
_symmetry.space_group_name_H-M   'P 1'
#
loop_
_entity.id
_entity.type
_entity.pdbx_description
1 polymer ?
#
loop_
_entity_poly.entity_id
_entity_poly.type
_entity_poly.pdbx_seq_one_letter_code
_entity_poly.pdbx_strand_id
1 'polypeptide(L)' 'VIEFLTSGRVAVDHRDFKELAYKACLQKISGCDKPNEFTHSFKLASAYSEDIMPYTNYT' A
#
# COMPACT_ATOMS: atom_id res chain seq x y z
N VAL A 1 4.03 1.26 0.14
CA VAL A 1 3.34 0.46 1.22
C VAL A 1 2.47 1.33 2.12
N ILE A 2 2.97 2.42 2.70
CA ILE A 2 2.18 3.33 3.56
C ILE A 2 0.93 3.84 2.85
N GLU A 3 1.07 4.33 1.61
CA GLU A 3 -0.06 4.77 0.79
C GLU A 3 -1.18 3.72 0.68
N PHE A 4 -0.83 2.46 0.44
CA PHE A 4 -1.80 1.37 0.32
C PHE A 4 -2.60 1.18 1.61
N LEU A 5 -1.91 1.17 2.77
CA LEU A 5 -2.55 1.01 4.07
C LEU A 5 -3.43 2.20 4.43
N THR A 6 -2.97 3.43 4.16
CA THR A 6 -3.69 4.65 4.52
C THR A 6 -4.86 4.95 3.59
N SER A 7 -4.68 4.78 2.28
CA SER A 7 -5.71 5.12 1.28
C SER A 7 -6.63 3.95 0.93
N GLY A 8 -6.26 2.72 1.31
CA GLY A 8 -6.96 1.51 0.94
C GLY A 8 -6.73 1.05 -0.49
N ARG A 9 -5.87 1.73 -1.25
CA ARG A 9 -5.58 1.39 -2.65
C ARG A 9 -4.16 1.78 -3.06
N VAL A 10 -3.68 1.17 -4.14
CA VAL A 10 -2.44 1.57 -4.80
C VAL A 10 -2.51 1.19 -6.28
N ALA A 11 -1.93 2.01 -7.14
CA ALA A 11 -1.92 1.75 -8.58
C ALA A 11 -1.06 0.51 -8.92
N VAL A 12 -1.46 -0.26 -9.94
CA VAL A 12 -0.74 -1.48 -10.37
C VAL A 12 0.66 -1.20 -10.93
N ASP A 13 0.88 0.03 -11.40
CA ASP A 13 2.12 0.56 -11.97
C ASP A 13 2.88 1.47 -10.98
N HIS A 14 2.54 1.39 -9.68
CA HIS A 14 3.22 2.16 -8.65
C HIS A 14 4.74 1.92 -8.66
N ARG A 15 5.52 3.00 -8.59
CA ARG A 15 7.00 2.99 -8.70
C ARG A 15 7.70 1.99 -7.78
N ASP A 16 7.15 1.75 -6.59
CA ASP A 16 7.70 0.79 -5.62
C ASP A 16 7.72 -0.66 -6.15
N PHE A 17 6.90 -0.99 -7.15
CA PHE A 17 6.91 -2.31 -7.79
C PHE A 17 8.10 -2.52 -8.72
N LYS A 18 8.87 -1.47 -9.07
CA LYS A 18 10.13 -1.57 -9.83
C LYS A 18 10.01 -2.38 -11.13
N GLU A 19 8.87 -2.26 -11.82
CA GLU A 19 8.57 -2.99 -13.07
C GLU A 19 8.57 -4.52 -12.95
N LEU A 20 8.50 -5.04 -11.73
CA LEU A 20 8.42 -6.47 -11.48
C LEU A 20 7.03 -6.99 -11.87
N ALA A 21 6.97 -8.19 -12.44
CA ALA A 21 5.75 -8.82 -12.95
C ALA A 21 4.81 -9.34 -11.84
N TYR A 22 4.60 -8.57 -10.77
CA TYR A 22 3.76 -8.94 -9.64
C TYR A 22 2.26 -8.76 -9.89
N LYS A 23 1.86 -8.17 -11.02
CA LYS A 23 0.45 -7.85 -11.29
C LYS A 23 -0.46 -9.06 -11.12
N ALA A 24 -0.11 -10.19 -11.73
CA ALA A 24 -0.93 -11.40 -11.69
C ALA A 24 -1.02 -12.04 -10.30
N CYS A 25 0.03 -11.96 -9.48
CA CYS A 25 0.00 -12.53 -8.13
C CYS A 25 -0.68 -11.61 -7.12
N LEU A 26 -0.45 -10.29 -7.20
CA LEU A 26 -1.05 -9.29 -6.32
C LEU A 26 -2.55 -9.10 -6.56
N GLN A 27 -3.02 -9.33 -7.79
CA GLN A 27 -4.46 -9.36 -8.09
C GLN A 27 -5.20 -10.37 -7.18
N LYS A 28 -4.59 -11.52 -6.87
CA LYS A 28 -5.21 -12.60 -6.08
C LYS A 28 -5.48 -12.21 -4.62
N ILE A 29 -4.76 -11.23 -4.10
CA ILE A 29 -4.91 -10.73 -2.72
C ILE A 29 -5.62 -9.37 -2.67
N SER A 30 -5.93 -8.79 -3.84
CA SER A 30 -6.73 -7.57 -3.92
C SER A 30 -8.16 -7.85 -3.49
N GLY A 31 -8.74 -6.95 -2.69
CA GLY A 31 -10.15 -7.02 -2.27
C GLY A 31 -11.15 -6.63 -3.36
N CYS A 32 -10.70 -6.32 -4.58
CA CYS A 32 -11.56 -5.93 -5.70
C CYS A 32 -10.91 -6.26 -7.05
N ASP A 33 -11.72 -6.67 -8.03
CA ASP A 33 -11.33 -6.95 -9.42
C ASP A 33 -11.19 -5.68 -10.28
N LYS A 34 -10.69 -4.58 -9.69
CA LYS A 34 -10.37 -3.38 -10.48
C LYS A 34 -9.07 -3.63 -11.26
N PRO A 35 -9.02 -3.37 -12.58
CA PRO A 35 -7.88 -3.75 -13.42
C PRO A 35 -6.61 -2.91 -13.21
N ASN A 36 -6.74 -1.72 -12.61
CA ASN A 36 -5.67 -0.72 -12.51
C ASN A 36 -5.25 -0.38 -11.07
N GLU A 37 -5.91 -0.96 -10.07
CA GLU A 37 -5.61 -0.70 -8.66
C GLU A 37 -5.69 -2.00 -7.85
N PHE A 38 -4.78 -2.16 -6.89
CA PHE A 38 -4.94 -3.11 -5.80
C PHE A 38 -5.64 -2.41 -4.64
N THR A 39 -6.60 -3.08 -3.99
CA THR A 39 -7.41 -2.45 -2.92
C THR A 39 -7.59 -3.34 -1.69
N HIS A 40 -7.88 -2.74 -0.53
CA HIS A 40 -8.39 -3.42 0.66
C HIS A 40 -9.60 -2.68 1.27
N SER A 41 -10.43 -3.37 2.05
CA SER A 41 -11.68 -2.81 2.60
C SER A 41 -11.55 -2.19 3.99
N PHE A 42 -10.38 -2.32 4.63
CA PHE A 42 -10.15 -1.74 5.96
C PHE A 42 -10.04 -0.22 5.92
N LYS A 43 -10.56 0.43 6.97
CA LYS A 43 -10.36 1.87 7.23
C LYS A 43 -9.25 2.01 8.27
N LEU A 44 -8.02 2.11 7.81
CA LEU A 44 -6.84 2.16 8.68
C LEU A 44 -6.35 3.60 8.86
N ALA A 45 -5.75 3.88 10.01
CA ALA A 45 -5.04 5.12 10.31
C ALA A 45 -3.77 4.78 11.11
N SER A 46 -2.70 5.55 10.90
CA SER A 46 -1.52 5.44 11.76
C SER A 46 -1.85 5.98 13.15
N ALA A 47 -1.45 5.24 14.19
CA ALA A 47 -1.62 5.70 15.58
C ALA A 47 -0.61 6.81 15.95
N TYR A 48 0.50 6.90 15.22
CA TYR A 48 1.54 7.90 15.40
C TYR A 48 1.63 8.76 14.14
N SER A 49 1.54 10.08 14.31
CA SER A 49 1.89 11.04 13.28
C SER A 49 3.40 11.33 13.30
N GLU A 50 3.95 11.78 12.16
CA GLU A 50 5.40 11.94 11.97
C GLU A 50 6.04 12.94 12.97
N ASP A 51 5.25 13.86 13.51
CA ASP A 51 5.66 14.84 14.52
C ASP A 51 5.78 14.27 15.94
N ILE A 52 5.12 13.13 16.23
CA ILE A 52 5.16 12.50 17.55
C ILE A 52 6.41 11.62 17.72
N MET A 53 6.84 10.96 16.64
CA MET A 53 7.96 10.02 16.66
C MET A 53 8.84 10.22 15.42
N PRO A 54 9.96 10.97 15.53
CA PRO A 54 10.77 11.36 14.38
C PRO A 54 11.51 10.19 13.71
N TYR A 55 11.71 9.09 14.43
CA TYR A 55 12.27 7.85 13.91
C TYR A 55 11.75 6.66 14.70
N THR A 56 11.49 5.55 14.02
CA THR A 56 11.15 4.26 14.64
C THR A 56 12.37 3.36 14.78
N ASN A 57 13.45 3.65 14.05
CA ASN A 57 14.72 2.95 14.09
C ASN A 57 15.87 3.99 14.05
N TYR A 58 16.81 3.87 14.99
CA TYR A 58 17.97 4.74 15.12
C TYR A 58 19.20 3.90 15.47
N THR A 59 20.01 3.61 14.45
CA THR A 59 21.20 2.73 14.53
C THR A 59 22.37 3.35 13.79
#